data_AF-A0A7W1KWT0-F1
#
_entry.id   AF-A0A7W1KWT0-F1
#
_cell.length_a   1.000
_cell.length_b   1.000
_cell.length_c   1.000
_cell.angle_alpha   90.00
_cell.angle_beta   90.00
_cell.angle_gamma   90.00
#
_symmetry.space_group_name_H-M   'P 1'
#
loop_
_entity.id
_entity.type
_entity.pdbx_description
1 polymer ?
#
loop_
_entity_poly.entity_id
_entity_poly.type
_entity_poly.pdbx_seq_one_letter_code
_entity_poly.pdbx_strand_id
1 'polypeptide(L)'
;MMRKLPFIICSLALLALMPLIMHGTTRAQTPTQRRTLPKPTQTAPRIVAVEKYTDELDSYAKLNPQARRFFVNTSETQPGNWQEVAGEKEIENKDSAVVWMKKDKAVIALLSSQATESSQKVTYYFRDNGTLAKIHSELFIKAGNMEAVRDRSYDPKTFAILIRDFSRCFNFETSQVKPCGEAAILEAKA
;
A
#
# COMPACT_ATOMS: atom_id res chain seq x y z
N MET A 1 -47.37 -64.48 9.46
CA MET A 1 -47.27 -63.07 9.01
C MET A 1 -46.63 -63.03 7.64
N MET A 2 -47.32 -62.39 6.68
CA MET A 2 -47.00 -62.23 5.25
C MET A 2 -45.62 -61.56 5.09
N ARG A 3 -44.63 -62.01 4.30
CA ARG A 3 -44.50 -62.31 2.85
C ARG A 3 -44.77 -61.11 1.92
N LYS A 4 -43.67 -60.65 1.28
CA LYS A 4 -43.50 -60.20 -0.13
C LYS A 4 -43.28 -58.69 -0.39
N LEU A 5 -42.03 -58.35 -0.73
CA LEU A 5 -41.66 -57.63 -1.97
C LEU A 5 -41.75 -58.62 -3.16
N PRO A 6 -41.60 -58.27 -4.47
CA PRO A 6 -41.32 -56.97 -5.13
C PRO A 6 -42.11 -56.78 -6.48
N PHE A 7 -41.67 -55.80 -7.29
CA PHE A 7 -41.70 -55.68 -8.77
C PHE A 7 -42.58 -54.61 -9.47
N ILE A 8 -41.86 -53.63 -10.05
CA ILE A 8 -41.91 -53.09 -11.43
C ILE A 8 -43.16 -52.31 -11.88
N ILE A 9 -42.98 -51.09 -12.41
CA ILE A 9 -43.17 -50.74 -13.83
C ILE A 9 -42.47 -49.41 -14.17
N CYS A 10 -41.74 -49.50 -15.27
CA CYS A 10 -41.05 -48.50 -16.07
C CYS A 10 -42.02 -47.48 -16.67
N SER A 11 -41.62 -46.20 -16.75
CA SER A 11 -42.11 -45.29 -17.81
C SER A 11 -41.12 -44.14 -18.00
N LEU A 12 -40.25 -44.32 -18.99
CA LEU A 12 -39.59 -43.23 -19.71
C LEU A 12 -40.65 -42.46 -20.52
N ALA A 13 -40.65 -41.13 -20.42
CA ALA A 13 -41.02 -40.26 -21.53
C ALA A 13 -40.22 -38.96 -21.44
N LEU A 14 -39.24 -38.85 -22.34
CA LEU A 14 -38.63 -37.58 -22.74
C LEU A 14 -39.71 -36.65 -23.29
N LEU A 15 -39.66 -35.36 -22.96
CA LEU A 15 -39.91 -34.29 -23.93
C LEU A 15 -39.24 -32.99 -23.45
N ALA A 16 -38.51 -32.41 -24.39
CA ALA A 16 -37.63 -31.26 -24.24
C ALA A 16 -38.40 -29.95 -24.03
N LEU A 17 -37.83 -29.05 -23.22
CA LEU A 17 -37.93 -27.61 -23.44
C LEU A 17 -36.80 -26.90 -22.69
N MET A 18 -35.73 -26.63 -23.44
CA MET A 18 -34.74 -25.61 -23.11
C MET A 18 -35.38 -24.22 -23.18
N PRO A 19 -35.10 -23.35 -22.21
CA PRO A 19 -34.81 -21.96 -22.51
C PRO A 19 -33.34 -21.67 -22.24
N LEU A 20 -32.65 -21.24 -23.30
CA LEU A 20 -31.46 -20.41 -23.21
C LEU A 20 -31.70 -19.28 -22.20
N ILE A 21 -30.94 -19.27 -21.11
CA ILE A 21 -30.65 -18.05 -20.35
C ILE A 21 -29.13 -17.94 -20.36
N MET A 22 -28.60 -17.36 -21.44
CA MET A 22 -28.16 -15.96 -21.47
C MET A 22 -27.00 -15.72 -20.52
N HIS A 23 -25.81 -15.76 -21.10
CA HIS A 23 -24.63 -14.94 -20.81
C HIS A 23 -24.46 -14.59 -19.33
N GLY A 24 -23.58 -15.34 -18.66
CA GLY A 24 -22.88 -14.84 -17.49
C GLY A 24 -22.20 -13.52 -17.87
N THR A 25 -22.83 -12.42 -17.49
CA THR A 25 -22.22 -11.10 -17.59
C THR A 25 -21.03 -11.12 -16.66
N THR A 26 -19.84 -11.24 -17.25
CA THR A 26 -18.61 -10.69 -16.71
C THR A 26 -18.97 -9.29 -16.20
N ARG A 27 -19.07 -9.12 -14.87
CA ARG A 27 -19.03 -7.79 -14.29
C ARG A 27 -17.62 -7.28 -14.58
N ALA A 28 -17.50 -6.57 -15.69
CA ALA A 28 -16.40 -5.65 -15.91
C ALA A 28 -16.27 -4.82 -14.62
N GLN A 29 -15.11 -4.92 -13.97
CA GLN A 29 -14.78 -4.06 -12.85
C GLN A 29 -14.93 -2.63 -13.35
N THR A 30 -15.86 -1.91 -12.73
CA THR A 30 -16.06 -0.49 -12.97
C THR A 30 -14.71 0.20 -12.78
N PRO A 31 -14.21 1.00 -13.75
CA PRO A 31 -13.00 1.76 -13.56
C PRO A 31 -13.17 2.61 -12.31
N THR A 32 -12.20 2.52 -11.41
CA THR A 32 -12.10 3.23 -10.13
C THR A 32 -12.63 4.64 -10.30
N GLN A 33 -13.84 4.88 -9.77
CA GLN A 33 -14.48 6.19 -9.78
C GLN A 33 -13.46 7.18 -9.21
N ARG A 34 -12.98 8.09 -10.07
CA ARG A 34 -12.05 9.15 -9.71
C ARG A 34 -12.69 9.93 -8.55
N ARG A 35 -12.28 9.64 -7.32
CA ARG A 35 -12.75 10.35 -6.12
C ARG A 35 -12.45 11.82 -6.37
N THR A 36 -13.49 12.59 -6.63
CA THR A 36 -13.40 14.03 -6.72
C THR A 36 -13.03 14.50 -5.32
N LEU A 37 -11.77 14.92 -5.15
CA LEU A 37 -11.29 15.47 -3.90
C LEU A 37 -12.23 16.62 -3.48
N PRO A 38 -12.71 16.66 -2.22
CA PRO A 38 -13.53 17.77 -1.76
C PRO A 38 -12.77 19.09 -1.91
N LYS A 39 -13.48 20.15 -2.31
CA LYS A 39 -12.91 21.48 -2.60
C LYS A 39 -12.16 22.01 -1.36
N PRO A 40 -10.84 22.20 -1.40
CA PRO A 40 -10.05 22.48 -0.20
C PRO A 40 -10.11 23.98 0.11
N THR A 41 -10.67 24.36 1.27
CA THR A 41 -10.70 25.78 1.69
C THR A 41 -9.97 26.02 3.03
N GLN A 42 -9.47 25.00 3.72
CA GLN A 42 -8.71 25.13 4.99
C GLN A 42 -7.52 24.14 5.10
N THR A 43 -6.85 23.86 3.99
CA THR A 43 -5.85 22.78 3.88
C THR A 43 -4.50 23.14 4.47
N ALA A 44 -4.07 24.40 4.35
CA ALA A 44 -2.71 24.81 4.72
C ALA A 44 -2.39 24.62 6.22
N PRO A 45 -3.23 25.06 7.18
CA PRO A 45 -2.95 24.83 8.60
C PRO A 45 -2.93 23.33 8.97
N ARG A 46 -3.78 22.52 8.33
CA ARG A 46 -3.82 21.07 8.56
C ARG A 46 -2.59 20.37 8.04
N ILE A 47 -2.11 20.75 6.84
CA ILE A 47 -0.87 20.23 6.27
C ILE A 47 0.31 20.60 7.20
N VAL A 48 0.42 21.87 7.62
CA VAL A 48 1.48 22.31 8.53
C VAL A 48 1.47 21.54 9.85
N ALA A 49 0.29 21.25 10.40
CA ALA A 49 0.18 20.42 11.61
C ALA A 49 0.65 18.97 11.38
N VAL A 50 0.38 18.38 10.21
CA VAL A 50 0.89 17.04 9.86
C VAL A 50 2.41 17.06 9.70
N GLU A 51 2.98 18.03 8.99
CA GLU A 51 4.44 18.14 8.81
C GLU A 51 5.15 18.31 10.16
N LYS A 52 4.67 19.22 11.01
CA LYS A 52 5.21 19.39 12.36
C LYS A 52 5.15 18.09 13.17
N TYR A 53 4.03 17.37 13.08
CA TYR A 53 3.88 16.09 13.77
C TYR A 53 4.89 15.05 13.26
N THR A 54 5.12 14.97 11.95
CA THR A 54 6.11 14.05 11.39
C THR A 54 7.55 14.44 11.75
N ASP A 55 7.86 15.73 11.83
CA ASP A 55 9.18 16.21 12.28
C ASP A 55 9.47 15.82 13.73
N GLU A 56 8.44 15.88 14.60
CA GLU A 56 8.53 15.41 15.99
C GLU A 56 8.78 13.90 16.06
N LEU A 57 8.16 13.12 15.18
CA LEU A 57 8.38 11.67 15.09
C LEU A 57 9.78 11.33 14.53
N ASP A 58 10.25 12.06 13.53
CA ASP A 58 11.62 11.89 13.01
C ASP A 58 12.67 12.23 14.08
N SER A 59 12.42 13.29 14.86
CA SER A 59 13.25 13.64 16.01
C SER A 59 13.22 12.54 17.07
N TYR A 60 12.04 11.98 17.38
CA TYR A 60 11.91 10.83 18.25
C TYR A 60 12.73 9.63 17.75
N ALA A 61 12.62 9.30 16.47
CA ALA A 61 13.32 8.17 15.86
C ALA A 61 14.85 8.30 15.96
N LYS A 62 15.37 9.51 15.75
CA LYS A 62 16.80 9.85 15.89
C LYS A 62 17.29 9.72 17.33
N LEU A 63 16.48 10.17 18.29
CA LEU A 63 16.82 10.15 19.72
C LEU A 63 16.62 8.78 20.38
N ASN A 64 15.91 7.85 19.74
CA ASN A 64 15.55 6.55 20.32
C ASN A 64 15.91 5.39 19.39
N PRO A 65 17.19 5.20 19.04
CA PRO A 65 17.61 4.10 18.16
C PRO A 65 17.32 2.70 18.71
N GLN A 66 17.21 2.55 20.03
CA GLN A 66 16.82 1.32 20.72
C GLN A 66 15.33 0.98 20.63
N ALA A 67 14.49 1.93 20.19
CA ALA A 67 13.06 1.71 20.00
C ALA A 67 12.73 1.05 18.65
N ARG A 68 13.76 0.71 17.87
CA ARG A 68 13.64 0.07 16.55
C ARG A 68 13.38 -1.42 16.70
N ARG A 69 12.51 -1.94 15.85
CA ARG A 69 12.32 -3.35 15.55
C ARG A 69 12.57 -3.56 14.06
N PHE A 70 13.18 -4.68 13.70
CA PHE A 70 13.62 -4.97 12.35
C PHE A 70 12.81 -6.12 11.79
N PHE A 71 12.36 -6.01 10.55
CA PHE A 71 11.58 -7.04 9.88
C PHE A 71 12.13 -7.30 8.49
N VAL A 72 12.04 -8.56 8.05
CA VAL A 72 12.32 -8.99 6.68
C VAL A 72 11.05 -9.56 6.06
N ASN A 73 10.83 -9.28 4.78
CA ASN A 73 9.84 -10.01 4.00
C ASN A 73 10.45 -11.37 3.61
N THR A 74 9.84 -12.46 4.07
CA THR A 74 10.28 -13.83 3.81
C THR A 74 9.63 -14.44 2.57
N SER A 75 8.72 -13.72 1.93
CA SER A 75 8.07 -14.16 0.70
C SER A 75 8.81 -13.64 -0.53
N GLU A 76 9.15 -14.55 -1.44
CA GLU A 76 9.76 -14.22 -2.73
C GLU A 76 8.76 -13.67 -3.76
N THR A 77 7.47 -13.94 -3.56
CA THR A 77 6.45 -13.75 -4.62
C THR A 77 5.19 -13.00 -4.17
N GLN A 78 5.03 -12.77 -2.86
CA GLN A 78 3.85 -12.10 -2.32
C GLN A 78 4.22 -11.06 -1.26
N PRO A 79 3.63 -9.86 -1.30
CA PRO A 79 3.69 -8.95 -0.17
C PRO A 79 2.93 -9.57 1.01
N GLY A 80 3.59 -9.84 2.14
CA GLY A 80 2.84 -10.11 3.38
C GLY A 80 3.48 -10.99 4.45
N ASN A 81 4.52 -11.77 4.14
CA ASN A 81 5.14 -12.62 5.17
C ASN A 81 6.29 -11.87 5.84
N TRP A 82 5.99 -11.15 6.91
CA TRP A 82 6.99 -10.39 7.65
C TRP A 82 7.46 -11.15 8.89
N GLN A 83 8.77 -11.30 9.03
CA GLN A 83 9.39 -11.90 10.19
C GLN A 83 10.27 -10.87 10.90
N GLU A 84 10.15 -10.76 12.21
CA GLU A 84 11.05 -9.95 13.02
C GLU A 84 12.42 -10.60 13.12
N VAL A 85 13.48 -9.78 13.01
CA VAL A 85 14.89 -10.18 13.09
C VAL A 85 15.61 -9.35 14.15
N ALA A 86 16.77 -9.84 14.62
CA ALA A 86 17.39 -9.28 15.83
C ALA A 86 18.09 -7.94 15.57
N GLY A 87 18.50 -7.64 14.34
CA GLY A 87 19.23 -6.42 14.08
C GLY A 87 19.40 -6.01 12.63
N GLU A 88 20.02 -4.85 12.45
CA GLU A 88 20.19 -4.16 11.17
C GLU A 88 20.97 -4.97 10.13
N LYS A 89 21.93 -5.80 10.58
CA LYS A 89 22.69 -6.68 9.67
C LYS A 89 21.81 -7.73 8.98
N GLU A 90 20.72 -8.15 9.62
CA GLU A 90 19.86 -9.20 9.07
C GLU A 90 18.93 -8.70 7.97
N ILE A 91 18.71 -7.37 7.90
CA ILE A 91 17.87 -6.71 6.89
C ILE A 91 18.67 -6.17 5.68
N GLU A 92 20.00 -6.28 5.72
CA GLU A 92 20.87 -5.77 4.66
C GLU A 92 20.59 -6.47 3.31
N ASN A 93 20.43 -5.69 2.24
CA ASN A 93 20.12 -6.17 0.88
C ASN A 93 18.83 -7.01 0.78
N LYS A 94 17.87 -6.83 1.70
CA LYS A 94 16.58 -7.50 1.69
C LYS A 94 15.43 -6.50 1.70
N ASP A 95 14.30 -6.93 1.15
CA ASP A 95 13.02 -6.29 1.40
C ASP A 95 12.74 -6.33 2.90
N SER A 96 12.71 -5.16 3.51
CA SER A 96 12.78 -5.01 4.95
C SER A 96 11.94 -3.85 5.46
N ALA A 97 11.68 -3.87 6.76
CA ALA A 97 11.08 -2.76 7.46
C ALA A 97 11.81 -2.46 8.77
N VAL A 98 12.00 -1.18 9.05
CA VAL A 98 12.43 -0.69 10.37
C VAL A 98 11.24 0.03 10.99
N VAL A 99 10.81 -0.45 12.16
CA VAL A 99 9.64 0.09 12.86
C VAL A 99 10.07 0.72 14.17
N TRP A 100 9.74 1.99 14.38
CA TRP A 100 9.95 2.65 15.67
C TRP A 100 8.69 2.52 16.52
N MET A 101 8.88 2.02 17.73
CA MET A 101 7.82 1.82 18.71
C MET A 101 7.81 2.96 19.74
N LYS A 102 6.63 3.38 20.21
CA LYS A 102 6.43 4.30 21.33
C LYS A 102 5.27 3.80 22.18
N LYS A 103 5.51 3.47 23.45
CA LYS A 103 4.50 2.88 24.35
C LYS A 103 3.76 1.68 23.70
N ASP A 104 4.54 0.74 23.19
CA ASP A 104 4.08 -0.49 22.51
C ASP A 104 3.27 -0.28 21.22
N LYS A 105 3.24 0.94 20.67
CA LYS A 105 2.60 1.25 19.39
C LYS A 105 3.63 1.64 18.34
N ALA A 106 3.46 1.17 17.11
CA ALA A 106 4.26 1.65 15.99
C ALA A 106 3.91 3.12 15.69
N VAL A 107 4.92 3.98 15.62
CA VAL A 107 4.76 5.40 15.26
C VAL A 107 5.40 5.74 13.92
N ILE A 108 6.45 5.02 13.53
CA ILE A 108 7.06 5.08 12.20
C ILE A 108 7.29 3.66 11.70
N ALA A 109 6.99 3.39 10.43
CA ALA A 109 7.48 2.22 9.71
C ALA A 109 8.17 2.66 8.42
N LEU A 110 9.47 2.39 8.31
CA LEU A 110 10.25 2.60 7.09
C LEU A 110 10.39 1.26 6.38
N LEU A 111 9.71 1.10 5.26
CA LEU A 111 9.87 -0.05 4.37
C LEU A 111 10.94 0.28 3.34
N SER A 112 11.82 -0.67 3.06
CA SER A 112 12.85 -0.58 2.03
C SER A 112 12.78 -1.81 1.14
N SER A 113 12.79 -1.60 -0.16
CA SER A 113 12.95 -2.65 -1.16
C SER A 113 14.01 -2.26 -2.18
N GLN A 114 14.70 -3.26 -2.70
CA GLN A 114 15.76 -3.04 -3.68
C GLN A 114 15.65 -4.07 -4.81
N ALA A 115 15.50 -3.55 -6.02
CA ALA A 115 15.60 -4.31 -7.25
C ALA A 115 16.93 -4.00 -7.95
N THR A 116 17.21 -4.72 -9.05
CA THR A 116 18.42 -4.51 -9.85
C THR A 116 18.52 -3.07 -10.36
N GLU A 117 17.42 -2.52 -10.87
CA GLU A 117 17.37 -1.21 -11.54
C GLU A 117 16.69 -0.10 -10.73
N SER A 118 16.17 -0.42 -9.54
CA SER A 118 15.46 0.53 -8.71
C SER A 118 15.60 0.23 -7.22
N SER A 119 15.39 1.24 -6.39
CA SER A 119 15.19 1.07 -4.95
C SER A 119 14.04 1.93 -4.50
N GLN A 120 13.26 1.42 -3.55
CA GLN A 120 12.12 2.12 -2.99
C GLN A 120 12.24 2.20 -1.48
N LYS A 121 11.91 3.37 -0.94
CA LYS A 121 11.69 3.57 0.49
C LYS A 121 10.30 4.13 0.70
N VAL A 122 9.57 3.61 1.68
CA VAL A 122 8.25 4.10 2.05
C VAL A 122 8.18 4.25 3.56
N THR A 123 8.04 5.49 4.03
CA THR A 123 7.87 5.82 5.44
C THR A 123 6.40 6.08 5.74
N TYR A 124 5.85 5.31 6.66
CA TYR A 124 4.51 5.48 7.21
C TYR A 124 4.61 6.13 8.59
N TYR A 125 3.89 7.22 8.78
CA TYR A 125 3.82 7.93 10.06
C TYR A 125 2.46 7.69 10.70
N PHE A 126 2.43 7.06 11.87
CA PHE A 126 1.22 6.73 12.59
C PHE A 126 1.01 7.66 13.78
N ARG A 127 -0.24 8.05 14.00
CA ARG A 127 -0.69 8.78 15.19
C ARG A 127 -0.89 7.83 16.36
N ASP A 128 -0.91 8.39 17.57
CA ASP A 128 -1.13 7.63 18.82
C ASP A 128 -2.48 6.89 18.86
N ASN A 129 -3.47 7.35 18.10
CA ASN A 129 -4.78 6.72 17.92
C ASN A 129 -4.79 5.61 16.83
N GLY A 130 -3.63 5.28 16.27
CA GLY A 130 -3.48 4.31 15.18
C GLY A 130 -3.75 4.89 13.78
N THR A 131 -4.14 6.16 13.67
CA THR A 131 -4.42 6.78 12.35
C THR A 131 -3.16 7.10 11.57
N LEU A 132 -3.19 6.95 10.26
CA LEU A 132 -2.08 7.34 9.39
C LEU A 132 -2.03 8.86 9.25
N ALA A 133 -0.87 9.47 9.53
CA ALA A 133 -0.63 10.91 9.39
C ALA A 133 -0.10 11.26 8.00
N LYS A 134 0.95 10.54 7.59
CA LYS A 134 1.67 10.78 6.33
C LYS A 134 2.20 9.46 5.78
N ILE A 135 2.24 9.37 4.46
CA ILE A 135 3.11 8.44 3.73
C ILE A 135 4.11 9.30 2.97
N HIS A 136 5.38 9.02 3.17
CA HIS A 136 6.48 9.54 2.36
C HIS A 136 7.05 8.38 1.56
N SER A 137 7.15 8.51 0.24
CA SER A 137 7.75 7.49 -0.62
C SER A 137 8.83 8.10 -1.47
N GLU A 138 9.97 7.41 -1.54
CA GLU A 138 11.09 7.68 -2.42
C GLU A 138 11.25 6.48 -3.34
N LEU A 139 11.37 6.71 -4.64
CA LEU A 139 11.70 5.71 -5.64
C LEU A 139 12.90 6.23 -6.42
N PHE A 140 14.01 5.51 -6.34
CA PHE A 140 15.17 5.76 -7.16
C PHE A 140 15.18 4.77 -8.33
N ILE A 141 15.35 5.28 -9.54
CA ILE A 141 15.47 4.50 -10.78
C ILE A 141 16.88 4.75 -11.31
N LYS A 142 17.69 3.68 -11.35
CA LYS A 142 19.07 3.75 -11.85
C LYS A 142 19.09 4.14 -13.33
N ALA A 143 18.21 3.52 -14.11
CA ALA A 143 18.03 3.85 -15.52
C ALA A 143 17.54 5.30 -15.68
N GLY A 144 18.43 6.16 -16.19
CA GLY A 144 18.17 7.60 -16.36
C GLY A 144 18.41 8.46 -15.12
N ASN A 145 18.98 7.87 -14.05
CA ASN A 145 19.37 8.56 -12.82
C ASN A 145 18.26 9.49 -12.32
N MET A 146 17.13 8.89 -11.92
CA MET A 146 15.93 9.61 -11.51
C MET A 146 15.51 9.25 -10.09
N GLU A 147 14.98 10.24 -9.38
CA GLU A 147 14.32 10.05 -8.09
C GLU A 147 12.90 10.59 -8.17
N ALA A 148 11.92 9.79 -7.76
CA ALA A 148 10.55 10.21 -7.57
C ALA A 148 10.24 10.23 -6.07
N VAL A 149 9.78 11.37 -5.58
CA VAL A 149 9.32 11.55 -4.20
C VAL A 149 7.82 11.79 -4.21
N ARG A 150 7.08 11.12 -3.33
CA ARG A 150 5.65 11.31 -3.14
C ARG A 150 5.30 11.45 -1.67
N ASP A 151 4.56 12.51 -1.35
CA ASP A 151 3.98 12.76 -0.05
C ASP A 151 2.45 12.67 -0.11
N ARG A 152 1.87 11.87 0.78
CA ARG A 152 0.44 11.83 1.04
C ARG A 152 0.17 12.16 2.49
N SER A 153 -0.64 13.17 2.76
CA SER A 153 -1.04 13.58 4.11
C SER A 153 -2.52 13.33 4.33
N TYR A 154 -2.89 12.90 5.53
CA TYR A 154 -4.25 12.45 5.85
C TYR A 154 -4.84 13.24 7.01
N ASP A 155 -6.16 13.43 6.99
CA ASP A 155 -6.89 14.11 8.06
C ASP A 155 -6.84 13.30 9.37
N PRO A 156 -6.58 13.94 10.53
CA PRO A 156 -6.51 13.26 11.82
C PRO A 156 -7.84 12.62 12.27
N LYS A 157 -8.98 13.07 11.75
CA LYS A 157 -10.29 12.54 12.14
C LYS A 157 -10.65 11.24 11.43
N THR A 158 -10.11 11.02 10.23
CA THR A 158 -10.45 9.85 9.41
C THR A 158 -9.30 9.45 8.49
N PHE A 159 -8.95 8.15 8.48
CA PHE A 159 -7.97 7.58 7.55
C PHE A 159 -8.30 7.81 6.06
N ALA A 160 -9.57 8.03 5.72
CA ALA A 160 -10.04 8.04 4.34
C ALA A 160 -9.89 9.40 3.63
N ILE A 161 -9.62 10.49 4.37
CA ILE A 161 -9.56 11.83 3.80
C ILE A 161 -8.11 12.23 3.56
N LEU A 162 -7.71 12.16 2.29
CA LEU A 162 -6.45 12.68 1.78
C LEU A 162 -6.54 14.22 1.73
N ILE A 163 -5.67 14.89 2.49
CA ILE A 163 -5.62 16.36 2.54
C ILE A 163 -4.50 16.93 1.65
N ARG A 164 -3.52 16.10 1.27
CA ARG A 164 -2.45 16.44 0.33
C ARG A 164 -1.97 15.18 -0.38
N ASP A 165 -1.81 15.26 -1.70
CA ASP A 165 -1.04 14.31 -2.51
C ASP A 165 -0.12 15.14 -3.39
N PHE A 166 1.18 14.99 -3.20
CA PHE A 166 2.20 15.75 -3.90
C PHE A 166 3.30 14.82 -4.36
N SER A 167 3.70 14.94 -5.62
CA SER A 167 4.82 14.18 -6.17
C SER A 167 5.78 15.09 -6.92
N ARG A 168 7.08 14.81 -6.81
CA ARG A 168 8.15 15.48 -7.55
C ARG A 168 9.13 14.45 -8.07
N CYS A 169 9.58 14.66 -9.28
CA CYS A 169 10.56 13.84 -9.96
C CYS A 169 11.80 14.69 -10.20
N PHE A 170 12.93 14.19 -9.75
CA PHE A 170 14.25 14.75 -9.96
C PHE A 170 14.98 13.90 -11.00
N ASN A 171 15.53 14.55 -12.01
CA ASN A 171 16.48 13.93 -12.93
C ASN A 171 17.88 14.45 -12.60
N PHE A 172 18.77 13.58 -12.13
CA PHE A 172 20.11 13.96 -11.69
C PHE A 172 21.02 14.39 -12.83
N GLU A 173 20.78 13.93 -14.06
CA GLU A 173 21.59 14.31 -15.23
C GLU A 173 21.33 15.77 -15.64
N THR A 174 20.07 16.18 -15.62
CA THR A 174 19.62 17.51 -16.06
C THR A 174 19.44 18.49 -14.91
N SER A 175 19.53 18.01 -13.65
CA SER A 175 19.18 18.76 -12.44
C SER A 175 17.76 19.34 -12.47
N GLN A 176 16.87 18.77 -13.28
CA GLN A 176 15.51 19.26 -13.44
C GLN A 176 14.59 18.65 -12.38
N VAL A 177 13.78 19.51 -11.75
CA VAL A 177 12.68 19.12 -10.88
C VAL A 177 11.37 19.36 -11.62
N LYS A 178 10.54 18.33 -11.75
CA LYS A 178 9.19 18.45 -12.31
C LYS A 178 8.19 17.70 -11.43
N PRO A 179 6.90 18.05 -11.45
CA PRO A 179 5.88 17.14 -10.95
C PRO A 179 6.09 15.78 -11.65
N CYS A 180 6.17 14.70 -10.87
CA CYS A 180 5.96 13.40 -11.47
C CYS A 180 4.55 13.45 -12.07
N GLY A 181 4.33 12.95 -13.28
CA GLY A 181 2.96 12.74 -13.76
C GLY A 181 2.18 11.81 -12.83
N GLU A 182 1.09 11.21 -13.29
CA GLU A 182 0.47 10.13 -12.50
C GLU A 182 1.53 9.04 -12.21
N ALA A 183 1.95 8.90 -10.95
CA ALA A 183 3.08 8.05 -10.54
C ALA A 183 2.94 6.57 -11.00
N ALA A 184 1.69 6.13 -11.21
CA ALA A 184 1.36 4.83 -11.80
C ALA A 184 1.96 4.63 -13.22
N ILE A 185 2.21 5.71 -13.97
CA ILE A 185 2.82 5.66 -15.31
C ILE A 185 4.33 5.43 -15.23
N LEU A 186 4.97 5.82 -14.11
CA LEU A 186 6.40 5.59 -13.89
C LEU A 186 6.66 4.19 -13.33
N GLU A 187 5.81 3.71 -12.43
CA GLU A 187 5.84 2.33 -11.93
C GLU A 187 5.55 1.29 -13.03
N ALA A 188 4.71 1.62 -14.02
CA ALA A 188 4.42 0.73 -15.15
C ALA A 188 5.50 0.75 -16.27
N LYS A 189 6.50 1.61 -16.16
CA LYS A 189 7.58 1.77 -17.15
C LYS A 189 8.97 1.38 -16.63
N ALA A 190 9.09 1.08 -15.33
CA ALA A 190 10.27 0.49 -14.71
C ALA A 190 10.15 -1.04 -14.75
#